data_AF-A0A9W6UMU8-F1
#
_entry.id   AF-A0A9W6UMU8-F1
#
_cell.length_a   1.000
_cell.length_b   1.000
_cell.length_c   1.000
_cell.angle_alpha   90.00
_cell.angle_beta   90.00
_cell.angle_gamma   90.00
#
_symmetry.space_group_name_H-M   'P 1'
#
loop_
_entity.id
_entity.type
_entity.pdbx_description
1 polymer ?
#
loop_
_entity_poly.entity_id
_entity_poly.type
_entity_poly.pdbx_seq_one_letter_code
_entity_poly.pdbx_strand_id
1 'polypeptide(L)'
;MPFARGAKRPFTHMTILLTMPDGSLAGYTETHQRGYVERELETVAGWLDDHHRLQVEALSPADSLALLSKARKDLCNMVPVDPTNASWFKSSCSGGGGSCVEVSTARAASHGVVLVRDSKDPEGGHLALSAAAWRAFAGAAASGVLGGV
;
A
#
# COMPACT_ATOMS: atom_id res chain seq x y z
N MET A 1 -13.98 21.44 4.52
CA MET A 1 -13.74 20.71 3.25
C MET A 1 -12.23 20.62 3.00
N PRO A 2 -11.57 19.45 3.17
CA PRO A 2 -10.10 19.32 3.16
C PRO A 2 -9.45 19.39 1.77
N PHE A 3 -10.23 19.46 0.69
CA PHE A 3 -9.74 19.38 -0.70
C PHE A 3 -9.43 20.73 -1.36
N ALA A 4 -9.58 21.86 -0.65
CA ALA A 4 -9.36 23.19 -1.24
C ALA A 4 -7.91 23.44 -1.70
N ARG A 5 -6.92 22.75 -1.11
CA ARG A 5 -5.50 22.93 -1.47
C ARG A 5 -5.13 22.32 -2.83
N GLY A 6 -5.86 21.31 -3.31
CA GLY A 6 -5.64 20.69 -4.63
C GLY A 6 -6.30 21.42 -5.80
N ALA A 7 -7.01 22.53 -5.54
CA ALA A 7 -7.73 23.29 -6.57
C ALA A 7 -6.80 24.21 -7.38
N LYS A 8 -5.67 24.65 -6.80
CA LYS A 8 -4.61 25.32 -7.53
C LYS A 8 -3.73 24.24 -8.16
N ARG A 9 -3.96 23.93 -9.43
CA ARG A 9 -3.10 23.04 -10.21
C ARG A 9 -2.15 23.89 -11.05
N PRO A 10 -0.96 24.26 -10.53
CA PRO A 10 0.04 24.98 -11.33
C PRO A 10 0.58 24.11 -12.48
N PHE A 11 0.50 22.78 -12.34
CA PHE A 11 0.90 21.82 -13.35
C PHE A 11 -0.28 20.95 -13.78
N THR A 12 -0.58 20.95 -15.08
CA THR A 12 -1.61 20.07 -15.67
C THR A 12 -1.04 18.72 -16.09
N HIS A 13 0.27 18.66 -16.35
CA HIS A 13 1.03 17.47 -16.73
C HIS A 13 2.19 17.25 -15.76
N MET A 14 2.79 16.07 -15.78
CA MET A 14 4.03 15.82 -15.03
C MET A 14 5.15 16.68 -15.63
N THR A 15 5.65 17.63 -14.84
CA THR A 15 6.74 18.53 -15.22
C THR A 15 7.95 18.25 -14.35
N ILE A 16 9.09 18.01 -14.99
CA ILE A 16 10.40 17.83 -14.36
C ILE A 16 11.18 19.13 -14.56
N LEU A 17 11.55 19.79 -13.46
CA LEU A 17 12.42 20.96 -13.50
C LEU A 17 13.88 20.49 -13.55
N LEU A 18 14.60 20.93 -14.58
CA LEU A 18 15.98 20.58 -14.85
C LEU A 18 16.87 21.81 -14.64
N THR A 19 17.92 21.65 -13.84
CA THR A 19 19.03 22.60 -13.77
C THR A 19 20.17 22.06 -14.61
N MET A 20 20.51 22.77 -15.67
CA MET A 20 21.59 22.41 -16.58
C MET A 20 22.96 22.71 -15.96
N PRO A 21 24.06 22.12 -16.47
CA PRO A 21 25.40 22.34 -15.92
C PRO A 21 25.89 23.79 -15.99
N ASP A 22 25.38 24.57 -16.94
CA ASP A 22 25.64 26.01 -17.09
C ASP A 22 24.78 26.88 -16.16
N GLY A 23 23.96 26.26 -15.32
CA GLY A 23 23.01 26.93 -14.43
C GLY A 23 21.71 27.35 -15.10
N SER A 24 21.53 27.12 -16.40
CA SER A 24 20.26 27.39 -17.07
C SER A 24 19.16 26.46 -16.59
N LEU A 25 17.92 26.94 -16.59
CA LEU A 25 16.76 26.17 -16.18
C LEU A 25 15.97 25.73 -17.41
N ALA A 26 15.46 24.52 -17.37
CA ALA A 26 14.52 24.00 -18.36
C ALA A 26 13.41 23.22 -17.67
N GLY A 27 12.19 23.32 -18.18
CA GLY A 27 11.08 22.46 -17.77
C GLY A 27 10.86 21.37 -18.79
N TYR A 28 10.90 20.11 -18.39
CA TYR A 28 10.64 18.97 -19.26
C TYR A 28 9.30 18.35 -18.91
N THR A 29 8.46 18.11 -19.91
CA THR A 29 7.24 17.31 -19.74
C THR A 29 7.22 16.20 -20.77
N GLU A 30 6.85 15.00 -20.32
CA GLU A 30 6.79 13.82 -21.17
C GLU A 30 5.36 13.31 -21.27
N THR A 31 4.93 13.07 -22.50
CA THR A 31 3.72 12.31 -22.79
C THR A 31 4.12 11.03 -23.54
N HIS A 32 3.26 10.02 -23.53
CA HIS A 32 3.55 8.66 -24.07
C HIS A 32 4.08 8.62 -25.52
N GLN A 33 3.96 9.70 -26.29
CA GLN A 33 4.43 9.79 -27.67
C GLN A 33 5.45 10.92 -27.94
N ARG A 34 5.69 11.84 -27.00
CA ARG A 34 6.61 12.98 -27.20
C ARG A 34 7.02 13.65 -25.90
N GLY A 35 8.32 13.99 -25.80
CA GLY A 35 8.85 14.92 -24.81
C GLY A 35 8.83 16.37 -25.33
N TYR A 36 8.45 17.31 -24.47
CA TYR A 36 8.53 18.75 -24.72
C TYR A 36 9.49 19.37 -23.69
N VAL A 37 10.42 20.19 -24.18
CA VAL A 37 11.39 20.91 -23.35
C VAL A 37 11.06 22.39 -23.48
N GLU A 38 10.64 23.00 -22.38
CA GLU A 38 10.49 24.44 -22.23
C GLU A 38 11.80 25.05 -21.72
N ARG A 39 12.23 26.13 -22.36
CA ARG A 39 13.46 26.87 -22.01
C ARG A 39 13.20 28.36 -21.81
N GLU A 40 11.98 28.83 -22.05
CA GLU A 40 11.59 30.21 -21.79
C GLU A 40 11.72 30.55 -20.31
N LEU A 41 12.59 31.50 -20.00
CA LEU A 41 13.04 31.77 -18.63
C LEU A 41 11.91 32.24 -17.72
N GLU A 42 11.01 33.10 -18.20
CA GLU A 42 9.86 33.58 -17.41
C GLU A 42 8.90 32.44 -17.06
N THR A 43 8.63 31.56 -18.03
CA THR A 43 7.77 30.39 -17.85
C THR A 43 8.38 29.40 -16.85
N VAL A 44 9.65 29.05 -17.04
CA VAL A 44 10.34 28.08 -16.17
C VAL A 44 10.57 28.64 -14.77
N ALA A 45 10.81 29.95 -14.63
CA ALA A 45 10.90 30.61 -13.32
C ALA A 45 9.56 30.58 -12.58
N GLY A 46 8.45 30.86 -13.26
CA GLY A 46 7.11 30.73 -12.67
C GLY A 46 6.82 29.31 -12.19
N TRP A 47 7.26 28.29 -12.95
CA TRP A 47 7.16 26.90 -12.53
C TRP A 47 8.02 26.58 -11.31
N LEU A 48 9.22 27.14 -11.22
CA LEU A 48 10.11 26.94 -10.08
C LEU A 48 9.52 27.55 -8.79
N ASP A 49 8.93 28.75 -8.88
CA ASP A 49 8.27 29.39 -7.74
C ASP A 49 7.06 28.59 -7.25
N ASP A 50 6.23 28.11 -8.17
CA ASP A 50 5.10 27.25 -7.84
C ASP A 50 5.55 25.91 -7.23
N HIS A 51 6.66 25.34 -7.72
CA HIS A 51 7.26 24.13 -7.16
C HIS A 51 7.78 24.36 -5.73
N HIS A 52 8.51 25.45 -5.48
CA HIS A 52 8.96 25.79 -4.13
C HIS A 52 7.78 25.99 -3.17
N ARG A 53 6.72 26.67 -3.61
CA ARG A 53 5.50 26.80 -2.80
C ARG A 53 4.91 25.44 -2.43
N LEU A 54 4.81 24.52 -3.40
CA LEU A 54 4.30 23.16 -3.13
C LEU A 54 5.19 22.39 -2.16
N GLN A 55 6.52 22.53 -2.24
CA GLN A 55 7.43 21.86 -1.31
C GLN A 55 7.28 22.38 0.13
N VAL A 56 7.06 23.68 0.32
CA VAL A 56 6.85 24.28 1.65
C VAL A 56 5.50 23.89 2.25
N GLU A 57 4.46 23.82 1.42
CA GLU A 57 3.11 23.43 1.87
C GLU A 57 2.93 21.92 2.06
N ALA A 58 3.79 21.12 1.42
CA ALA A 58 3.80 19.68 1.57
C ALA A 58 4.31 19.27 2.96
N LEU A 59 3.74 18.17 3.46
CA LEU A 59 4.26 17.53 4.66
C LEU A 59 5.64 16.95 4.38
N SER A 60 6.44 16.82 5.44
CA SER A 60 7.67 16.03 5.34
C SER A 60 7.36 14.60 4.89
N PRO A 61 8.31 13.87 4.25
CA PRO A 61 8.10 12.47 3.90
C PRO A 61 7.75 11.60 5.12
N ALA A 62 8.36 11.88 6.28
CA ALA A 62 8.10 11.17 7.52
C ALA A 62 6.66 11.39 8.02
N ASP A 63 6.18 12.63 8.01
CA ASP A 63 4.83 12.98 8.45
C ASP A 63 3.77 12.45 7.47
N SER A 64 4.05 12.51 6.17
CA SER A 64 3.19 11.90 5.13
C SER A 64 3.06 10.40 5.34
N LEU A 65 4.17 9.70 5.61
CA LEU A 65 4.17 8.27 5.89
C LEU A 65 3.42 7.95 7.19
N ALA A 66 3.62 8.76 8.24
CA ALA A 66 2.89 8.63 9.49
C ALA A 66 1.38 8.77 9.28
N LEU A 67 0.93 9.77 8.51
CA LEU A 67 -0.48 9.93 8.15
C LEU A 67 -1.03 8.77 7.33
N LEU A 68 -0.30 8.30 6.32
CA LEU A 68 -0.70 7.14 5.51
C LEU A 68 -0.82 5.87 6.35
N SER A 69 0.15 5.64 7.25
CA SER A 69 0.13 4.48 8.14
C SER A 69 -1.03 4.53 9.14
N LYS A 70 -1.32 5.71 9.69
CA LYS A 70 -2.46 5.94 10.57
C LYS A 70 -3.79 5.73 9.84
N ALA A 71 -3.96 6.33 8.67
CA ALA A 71 -5.15 6.15 7.85
C ALA A 71 -5.37 4.67 7.48
N ARG A 72 -4.31 3.93 7.13
CA ARG A 72 -4.38 2.48 6.91
C ARG A 72 -4.83 1.73 8.16
N LYS A 73 -4.30 2.07 9.33
CA LYS A 73 -4.67 1.45 10.61
C LYS A 73 -6.14 1.72 10.96
N ASP A 74 -6.60 2.96 10.78
CA ASP A 74 -7.97 3.36 11.06
C ASP A 74 -8.94 2.66 10.10
N LEU A 75 -8.57 2.51 8.82
CA LEU A 75 -9.32 1.70 7.85
C LEU A 75 -9.38 0.22 8.26
N CYS A 76 -8.27 -0.36 8.73
CA CYS A 76 -8.27 -1.75 9.22
C CYS A 76 -9.12 -1.94 10.47
N ASN A 77 -9.21 -0.94 11.35
CA ASN A 77 -10.03 -1.00 12.56
C ASN A 77 -11.54 -0.84 12.29
N MET A 78 -11.90 -0.26 11.14
CA MET A 78 -13.28 0.08 10.77
C MET A 78 -13.90 -0.89 9.76
N VAL A 79 -13.13 -1.78 9.13
CA VAL A 79 -13.67 -2.72 8.13
C VAL A 79 -13.97 -4.06 8.80
N PRO A 80 -15.25 -4.45 8.96
CA PRO A 80 -15.59 -5.83 9.27
C PRO A 80 -15.07 -6.71 8.12
N VAL A 81 -14.12 -7.59 8.44
CA VAL A 81 -13.57 -8.53 7.46
C VAL A 81 -14.67 -9.51 7.11
N ASP A 82 -15.27 -9.36 5.93
CA ASP A 82 -16.27 -10.29 5.44
C ASP A 82 -15.59 -11.63 5.06
N PRO A 83 -15.86 -12.72 5.81
CA PRO A 83 -15.24 -14.01 5.57
C PRO A 83 -15.80 -14.71 4.32
N THR A 84 -16.95 -14.28 3.79
CA THR A 84 -17.59 -14.91 2.61
C THR A 84 -16.84 -14.65 1.31
N ASN A 85 -16.12 -13.52 1.23
CA ASN A 85 -15.31 -13.14 0.06
C ASN A 85 -13.79 -13.34 0.27
N ALA A 86 -13.43 -14.19 1.23
CA ALA A 86 -12.04 -14.63 1.40
C ALA A 86 -11.77 -15.82 0.47
N SER A 87 -10.69 -15.78 -0.31
CA SER A 87 -10.25 -16.97 -1.03
C SER A 87 -9.65 -17.97 -0.03
N TRP A 88 -10.40 -19.03 0.26
CA TRP A 88 -10.04 -20.08 1.21
C TRP A 88 -9.27 -21.19 0.51
N PHE A 89 -8.15 -21.60 1.11
CA PHE A 89 -7.33 -22.70 0.65
C PHE A 89 -7.38 -23.84 1.66
N LYS A 90 -7.68 -25.04 1.17
CA LYS A 90 -7.61 -26.29 1.93
C LYS A 90 -6.34 -27.03 1.54
N SER A 91 -5.61 -27.57 2.52
CA SER A 91 -4.43 -28.38 2.21
C SER A 91 -4.83 -29.72 1.61
N SER A 92 -4.10 -30.18 0.59
CA SER A 92 -4.35 -31.48 -0.06
C SER A 92 -3.87 -32.68 0.76
N CYS A 93 -3.16 -32.45 1.87
CA CYS A 93 -2.62 -33.49 2.76
C CYS A 93 -3.57 -33.90 3.89
N SER A 94 -4.87 -33.58 3.80
CA SER A 94 -5.86 -34.03 4.77
C SER A 94 -6.23 -35.52 4.56
N GLY A 95 -5.30 -36.42 4.88
CA GLY A 95 -5.59 -37.85 4.89
C GLY A 95 -6.57 -38.19 6.01
N GLY A 96 -7.78 -38.64 5.65
CA GLY A 96 -8.71 -39.51 6.40
C GLY A 96 -9.08 -39.24 7.88
N GLY A 97 -8.54 -38.21 8.54
CA GLY A 97 -8.58 -38.07 10.00
C GLY A 97 -9.35 -36.85 10.53
N GLY A 98 -10.00 -36.07 9.67
CA GLY A 98 -11.06 -35.15 10.11
C GLY A 98 -10.67 -33.90 10.90
N SER A 99 -9.44 -33.40 10.85
CA SER A 99 -9.05 -32.11 11.48
C SER A 99 -8.56 -31.11 10.44
N CYS A 100 -9.39 -30.85 9.42
CA CYS A 100 -9.00 -30.02 8.29
C CYS A 100 -9.22 -28.53 8.60
N VAL A 101 -8.16 -27.73 8.56
CA VAL A 101 -8.25 -26.27 8.62
C VAL A 101 -8.21 -25.66 7.22
N GLU A 102 -8.89 -24.53 7.05
CA GLU A 102 -8.81 -23.69 5.85
C GLU A 102 -8.16 -22.36 6.18
N VAL A 103 -7.36 -21.85 5.25
CA VAL A 103 -6.62 -20.61 5.44
C VAL A 103 -6.91 -19.65 4.30
N SER A 104 -7.06 -18.36 4.61
CA SER A 104 -7.09 -17.29 3.61
C SER A 104 -6.01 -16.26 3.84
N THR A 105 -5.12 -16.11 2.85
CA THR A 105 -4.05 -15.09 2.82
C THR A 105 -4.41 -13.88 1.97
N ALA A 106 -5.62 -13.84 1.39
CA ALA A 106 -6.06 -12.79 0.46
C ALA A 106 -5.91 -11.37 1.03
N ARG A 107 -5.99 -11.26 2.36
CA ARG A 107 -5.93 -9.98 3.10
C ARG A 107 -4.62 -9.79 3.87
N ALA A 108 -3.64 -10.68 3.69
CA ALA A 108 -2.35 -10.58 4.39
C ALA A 108 -1.54 -9.36 3.94
N ALA A 109 -1.62 -9.00 2.64
CA ALA A 109 -0.92 -7.84 2.09
C ALA A 109 -1.66 -6.52 2.35
N SER A 110 -2.98 -6.51 2.20
CA SER A 110 -3.81 -5.30 2.31
C SER A 110 -4.19 -4.94 3.75
N HIS A 111 -4.51 -5.94 4.60
CA HIS A 111 -4.99 -5.73 5.97
C HIS A 111 -4.06 -6.32 7.04
N GLY A 112 -2.97 -6.98 6.65
CA GLY A 112 -2.00 -7.54 7.59
C GLY A 112 -2.53 -8.73 8.39
N VAL A 113 -3.60 -9.38 7.93
CA VAL A 113 -4.26 -10.51 8.62
C VAL A 113 -4.37 -11.75 7.73
N VAL A 114 -4.27 -12.92 8.36
CA VAL A 114 -4.51 -14.24 7.78
C VAL A 114 -5.66 -14.87 8.54
N LEU A 115 -6.68 -15.31 7.83
CA LEU A 115 -7.85 -15.95 8.43
C LEU A 115 -7.65 -17.46 8.44
N VAL A 116 -8.00 -18.10 9.55
CA VAL A 116 -7.98 -19.56 9.71
C VAL A 116 -9.33 -20.01 10.25
N ARG A 117 -9.93 -21.02 9.65
CA ARG A 117 -11.20 -21.60 10.13
C ARG A 117 -11.19 -23.12 10.08
N ASP A 118 -12.14 -23.72 10.77
CA ASP A 118 -12.42 -25.16 10.63
C ASP A 118 -13.18 -25.40 9.31
N SER A 119 -12.69 -26.33 8.48
CA SER A 119 -13.35 -26.73 7.24
C SER A 119 -14.69 -27.44 7.51
N LYS A 120 -14.90 -27.98 8.72
CA LYS A 120 -16.13 -28.65 9.14
C LYS A 120 -17.21 -27.70 9.66
N ASP A 121 -16.82 -26.51 10.06
CA ASP A 121 -17.76 -25.45 10.48
C ASP A 121 -17.45 -24.14 9.73
N PRO A 122 -17.70 -24.08 8.40
CA PRO A 122 -17.36 -22.93 7.58
C PRO A 122 -18.13 -21.65 7.93
N GLU A 123 -19.35 -21.83 8.46
CA GLU A 123 -20.24 -20.78 8.97
C GLU A 123 -19.91 -20.42 10.43
N GLY A 124 -19.08 -21.22 11.08
CA GLY A 124 -18.51 -20.93 12.38
C GLY A 124 -17.57 -19.72 12.36
N GLY A 125 -17.11 -19.33 13.55
CA GLY A 125 -16.13 -18.27 13.70
C GLY A 125 -14.79 -18.61 13.03
N HIS A 126 -14.08 -17.57 12.58
CA HIS A 126 -12.72 -17.69 12.07
C HIS A 126 -11.73 -16.97 12.99
N LEU A 127 -10.52 -17.51 13.10
CA LEU A 127 -9.42 -16.88 13.80
C LEU A 127 -8.71 -15.91 12.85
N ALA A 128 -8.57 -14.65 13.25
CA ALA A 128 -7.75 -13.67 12.54
C ALA A 128 -6.36 -13.58 13.18
N LEU A 129 -5.35 -14.08 12.49
CA LEU A 129 -3.95 -13.99 12.91
C LEU A 129 -3.28 -12.82 12.20
N SER A 130 -2.35 -12.13 12.85
CA SER A 130 -1.50 -11.17 12.15
C SER A 130 -0.62 -11.90 11.13
N ALA A 131 -0.32 -11.25 10.00
CA ALA A 131 0.53 -11.82 8.97
C ALA A 131 1.96 -12.12 9.49
N ALA A 132 2.41 -11.42 10.54
CA ALA A 132 3.67 -11.71 11.21
C ALA A 132 3.59 -13.01 12.04
N ALA A 133 2.54 -13.16 12.85
CA ALA A 133 2.32 -14.37 13.66
C ALA A 133 2.14 -15.61 12.76
N TRP A 134 1.39 -15.50 11.67
CA TRP A 134 1.22 -16.58 10.71
C TRP A 134 2.54 -17.03 10.08
N ARG A 135 3.41 -16.09 9.68
CA ARG A 135 4.73 -16.42 9.11
C ARG A 135 5.62 -17.16 10.12
N ALA A 136 5.64 -16.71 11.37
CA ALA A 136 6.40 -17.36 12.43
C ALA A 136 5.89 -18.79 12.67
N PHE A 137 4.57 -18.96 12.77
CA PHE A 137 3.94 -20.27 12.92
C PHE A 137 4.26 -21.21 11.74
N ALA A 138 4.03 -20.77 10.50
CA ALA A 138 4.28 -21.58 9.31
C ALA A 138 5.76 -21.96 9.17
N GLY A 139 6.68 -21.05 9.53
CA GLY A 139 8.12 -21.32 9.57
C GLY A 139 8.48 -22.40 10.60
N ALA A 140 7.93 -22.31 11.81
CA ALA A 140 8.14 -23.33 12.85
C ALA A 140 7.51 -24.69 12.48
N ALA A 141 6.37 -24.68 11.79
CA ALA A 141 5.73 -25.89 11.29
C ALA A 141 6.59 -26.58 10.22
N ALA A 142 7.10 -25.81 9.26
CA ALA A 142 7.94 -26.33 8.18
C ALA A 142 9.27 -26.90 8.67
N SER A 143 9.83 -26.36 9.75
CA SER A 143 11.05 -26.88 10.37
C SER A 143 10.84 -28.07 11.31
N GLY A 144 9.59 -28.53 11.49
CA GLY A 144 9.26 -29.67 12.36
C GLY A 144 9.40 -29.38 13.86
N VAL A 145 9.50 -28.11 14.26
CA VAL A 145 9.67 -27.69 15.66
C VAL A 145 8.33 -27.70 16.42
N LEU A 146 7.21 -27.71 15.69
CA LEU A 146 5.86 -27.86 16.24
C LEU A 146 5.52 -29.35 16.43
N GLY A 147 6.01 -29.96 17.51
CA GLY A 147 5.72 -31.37 17.80
C GLY A 147 6.08 -31.86 19.20
N GLY A 148 6.48 -30.97 20.11
CA GLY A 148 6.79 -31.32 21.49
C GLY A 148 5.81 -30.65 22.45
N VAL A 149 4.64 -31.24 22.65
CA VAL A 149 3.79 -31.07 23.84
C VAL A 149 3.11 -32.39 24.18
#